data_AF-A0A2V6BYD9-F1
#
_entry.id   AF-A0A2V6BYD9-F1
#
_cell.length_a   1.000
_cell.length_b   1.000
_cell.length_c   1.000
_cell.angle_alpha   90.00
_cell.angle_beta   90.00
_cell.angle_gamma   90.00
#
_symmetry.space_group_name_H-M   'P 1'
#
loop_
_entity.id
_entity.type
_entity.pdbx_description
1 polymer ?
#
loop_
_entity_poly.entity_id
_entity_poly.type
_entity_poly.pdbx_seq_one_letter_code
_entity_poly.pdbx_strand_id
1 'polypeptide(L)'
;MRNRAAVIGAGVSGLTCGIVFAEGKWDVTIFADETGQETTSGAAAAVWFPYDAEPAEKVIPWSLITYGRLRELARDSRSGVSMLEIWQFTRVGQIPIPDWAKNLGARPISVIPSEVEGSLRIPALPSIFSHGYALNVPLIDTTIYLDYLANRFHNAGGTIESAHTNKVEEIPRDFDVIVNCTGIGARELARDSELEPHRGQVVIVPKLDLAQGIVCDDAPLMYAIPRTHDCVFGGTNSISENRAPSAADTTAIVSECCR
;
A
#
# COMPACT_ATOMS: atom_id res chain seq x y z
N MET A 1 31.98 -9.11 18.44
CA MET A 1 31.17 -9.76 17.40
C MET A 1 29.94 -8.91 17.20
N ARG A 2 29.50 -8.66 15.96
CA ARG A 2 28.21 -7.98 15.72
C ARG A 2 27.10 -9.02 15.86
N ASN A 3 25.98 -8.62 16.45
CA ASN A 3 24.80 -9.47 16.47
C ASN A 3 24.28 -9.66 15.03
N ARG A 4 23.70 -10.82 14.76
CA ARG A 4 23.24 -11.24 13.44
C ARG A 4 21.74 -11.42 13.40
N ALA A 5 21.08 -10.87 12.39
CA ALA A 5 19.65 -11.02 12.17
C ALA A 5 19.37 -11.62 10.78
N ALA A 6 18.53 -12.65 10.73
CA ALA A 6 17.92 -13.12 9.50
C ALA A 6 16.52 -12.53 9.37
N VAL A 7 16.17 -12.02 8.20
CA VAL A 7 14.81 -11.59 7.86
C VAL A 7 14.33 -12.46 6.71
N ILE A 8 13.13 -13.03 6.82
CA ILE A 8 12.58 -13.90 5.77
C ILE A 8 11.47 -13.13 5.04
N GLY A 9 11.67 -12.88 3.74
CA GLY A 9 10.81 -12.09 2.87
C GLY A 9 11.38 -10.70 2.57
N ALA A 10 11.28 -10.27 1.31
CA ALA A 10 11.79 -8.98 0.81
C ALA A 10 10.68 -8.03 0.30
N GLY A 11 9.45 -8.20 0.79
CA GLY A 11 8.40 -7.20 0.65
C GLY A 11 8.66 -5.97 1.55
N VAL A 12 7.72 -5.03 1.58
CA VAL A 12 7.86 -3.78 2.35
C VAL A 12 8.16 -4.03 3.83
N SER A 13 7.53 -5.03 4.45
CA SER A 13 7.77 -5.41 5.86
C SER A 13 9.19 -5.94 6.07
N GLY A 14 9.67 -6.79 5.16
CA GLY A 14 11.01 -7.36 5.21
C GLY A 14 12.10 -6.31 5.05
N LEU A 15 11.98 -5.47 4.02
CA LEU A 15 12.94 -4.40 3.74
C LEU A 15 12.99 -3.38 4.88
N THR A 16 11.83 -2.94 5.40
CA THR A 16 11.80 -1.96 6.50
C THR A 16 12.37 -2.54 7.81
N CYS A 17 12.04 -3.79 8.15
CA CYS A 17 12.66 -4.48 9.29
C CYS A 17 14.19 -4.62 9.10
N GLY A 18 14.64 -5.06 7.93
CA GLY A 18 16.06 -5.22 7.60
C GLY A 18 16.84 -3.91 7.76
N ILE A 19 16.29 -2.79 7.28
CA ILE A 19 16.86 -1.46 7.44
C ILE A 19 17.01 -1.09 8.92
N VAL A 20 15.98 -1.34 9.75
CA VAL A 20 16.04 -1.03 11.19
C VAL A 20 17.19 -1.76 11.88
N PHE A 21 17.37 -3.06 11.61
CA PHE A 21 18.49 -3.83 12.17
C PHE A 21 19.85 -3.36 11.61
N ALA A 22 19.96 -3.16 10.30
CA ALA A 22 21.21 -2.79 9.65
C ALA A 22 21.70 -1.39 10.07
N GLU A 23 20.80 -0.40 10.15
CA GLU A 23 21.12 0.93 10.67
C GLU A 23 21.48 0.89 12.17
N GLY A 24 20.91 -0.08 12.91
CA GLY A 24 21.29 -0.45 14.27
C GLY A 24 22.62 -1.20 14.40
N LYS A 25 23.40 -1.34 13.32
CA LYS A 25 24.72 -1.99 13.27
C LYS A 25 24.72 -3.50 13.52
N TRP A 26 23.60 -4.16 13.26
CA TRP A 26 23.55 -5.61 13.13
C TRP A 26 24.09 -6.05 11.77
N ASP A 27 24.57 -7.28 11.69
CA ASP A 27 24.87 -7.95 10.43
C ASP A 27 23.59 -8.68 9.97
N VAL A 28 23.04 -8.27 8.83
CA VAL A 28 21.66 -8.61 8.44
C VAL A 28 21.62 -9.23 7.06
N THR A 29 20.98 -10.39 6.98
CA THR A 29 20.65 -11.05 5.70
C THR A 29 19.15 -11.16 5.55
N ILE A 30 18.61 -10.69 4.43
CA ILE A 30 17.24 -10.97 4.00
C ILE A 30 17.28 -12.20 3.09
N PHE A 31 16.50 -13.24 3.41
CA PHE A 31 16.28 -14.41 2.57
C PHE A 31 14.93 -14.27 1.87
N ALA A 32 14.89 -14.27 0.54
CA ALA A 32 13.66 -14.14 -0.21
C ALA A 32 13.74 -14.80 -1.59
N ASP A 33 12.64 -15.39 -2.06
CA ASP A 33 12.48 -15.91 -3.41
C ASP A 33 11.99 -14.83 -4.39
N GLU A 34 11.17 -13.90 -3.91
CA GLU A 34 10.66 -12.75 -4.67
C GLU A 34 11.17 -11.43 -4.10
N THR A 35 11.48 -10.49 -5.00
CA THR A 35 11.92 -9.11 -4.65
C THR A 35 11.25 -8.10 -5.57
N GLY A 36 11.23 -6.82 -5.17
CA GLY A 36 10.73 -5.74 -6.01
C GLY A 36 9.28 -5.97 -6.48
N GLN A 37 9.07 -5.88 -7.79
CA GLN A 37 7.74 -5.96 -8.42
C GLN A 37 7.13 -7.37 -8.40
N GLU A 38 7.91 -8.42 -8.13
CA GLU A 38 7.39 -9.78 -8.02
C GLU A 38 6.69 -10.04 -6.67
N THR A 39 6.90 -9.16 -5.68
CA THR A 39 6.26 -9.27 -4.37
C THR A 39 4.83 -8.72 -4.37
N THR A 40 4.01 -9.14 -3.40
CA THR A 40 2.70 -8.49 -3.15
C THR A 40 2.82 -6.98 -2.90
N SER A 41 3.94 -6.52 -2.32
CA SER A 41 4.19 -5.09 -2.12
C SER A 41 4.39 -4.34 -3.44
N GLY A 42 4.92 -5.00 -4.47
CA GLY A 42 5.09 -4.43 -5.81
C GLY A 42 3.75 -4.17 -6.50
N ALA A 43 2.83 -5.11 -6.36
CA ALA A 43 1.48 -5.03 -6.93
C ALA A 43 0.56 -3.99 -6.27
N ALA A 44 0.93 -3.44 -5.11
CA ALA A 44 0.11 -2.48 -4.38
C ALA A 44 0.02 -1.12 -5.08
N ALA A 45 -1.09 -0.38 -4.86
CA ALA A 45 -1.36 0.84 -5.61
C ALA A 45 -0.35 1.99 -5.38
N ALA A 46 0.16 2.33 -4.20
CA ALA A 46 -0.39 2.21 -2.85
C ALA A 46 -0.57 3.63 -2.28
N VAL A 47 -1.60 3.85 -1.48
CA VAL A 47 -1.78 5.09 -0.73
C VAL A 47 -1.86 4.77 0.76
N TRP A 48 -1.27 5.62 1.60
CA TRP A 48 -1.40 5.45 3.04
C TRP A 48 -2.86 5.69 3.45
N PHE A 49 -3.52 4.63 3.90
CA PHE A 49 -4.86 4.68 4.47
C PHE A 49 -5.08 3.41 5.31
N PRO A 50 -5.47 3.51 6.60
CA PRO A 50 -5.77 2.35 7.43
C PRO A 50 -7.14 1.76 7.05
N TYR A 51 -7.19 1.09 5.90
CA TYR A 51 -8.39 0.50 5.32
C TYR A 51 -8.61 -0.91 5.86
N ASP A 52 -9.83 -1.20 6.33
CA ASP A 52 -10.30 -2.55 6.71
C ASP A 52 -9.28 -3.36 7.54
N ALA A 53 -8.68 -2.70 8.53
CA ALA A 53 -7.57 -3.23 9.30
C ALA A 53 -7.85 -3.19 10.80
N GLU A 54 -8.00 -4.38 11.37
CA GLU A 54 -8.34 -4.61 12.78
C GLU A 54 -7.20 -5.33 13.52
N PRO A 55 -7.12 -5.22 14.86
CA PRO A 55 -7.95 -4.37 15.70
C PRO A 55 -7.55 -2.89 15.61
N ALA A 56 -8.51 -2.00 15.45
CA ALA A 56 -8.29 -0.58 15.20
C ALA A 56 -7.41 0.10 16.27
N GLU A 57 -7.52 -0.28 17.54
CA GLU A 57 -6.72 0.27 18.63
C GLU A 57 -5.22 -0.02 18.52
N LYS A 58 -4.82 -1.03 17.74
CA LYS A 58 -3.41 -1.29 17.41
C LYS A 58 -3.02 -0.68 16.07
N VAL A 59 -3.86 -0.87 15.06
CA VAL A 59 -3.54 -0.47 13.67
C VAL A 59 -3.47 1.04 13.53
N ILE A 60 -4.38 1.79 14.16
CA ILE A 60 -4.41 3.25 14.02
C ILE A 60 -3.12 3.90 14.59
N PRO A 61 -2.65 3.57 15.81
CA PRO A 61 -1.36 4.07 16.29
C PRO A 61 -0.17 3.75 15.38
N TRP A 62 -0.06 2.52 14.90
CA TRP A 62 1.01 2.13 13.95
C TRP A 62 0.92 2.92 12.64
N SER A 63 -0.29 3.08 12.12
CA SER A 63 -0.55 3.85 10.91
C SER A 63 -0.13 5.30 11.07
N LEU A 64 -0.43 5.94 12.20
CA LEU A 64 -0.05 7.35 12.46
C LEU A 64 1.46 7.54 12.60
N ILE A 65 2.18 6.57 13.18
CA ILE A 65 3.65 6.56 13.20
C ILE A 65 4.19 6.47 11.76
N THR A 66 3.63 5.55 10.96
CA THR A 66 4.00 5.36 9.56
C THR A 66 3.70 6.60 8.72
N TYR A 67 2.56 7.28 8.95
CA TYR A 67 2.24 8.56 8.31
C TYR A 67 3.34 9.60 8.54
N GLY A 68 3.80 9.73 9.80
CA GLY A 68 4.89 10.64 10.15
C GLY A 68 6.17 10.33 9.39
N ARG A 69 6.55 9.04 9.32
CA ARG A 69 7.74 8.58 8.60
C ARG A 69 7.65 8.79 7.09
N LEU A 70 6.52 8.45 6.48
CA LEU A 70 6.32 8.63 5.04
C LEU A 70 6.29 10.12 4.67
N ARG A 71 5.73 10.98 5.52
CA ARG A 71 5.78 12.44 5.33
C ARG A 71 7.20 13.00 5.40
N GLU A 72 8.06 12.43 6.24
CA GLU A 72 9.51 12.76 6.23
C GLU A 72 10.17 12.30 4.93
N LEU A 73 9.89 11.08 4.48
CA LEU A 73 10.41 10.52 3.23
C LEU A 73 9.92 11.26 1.98
N ALA A 74 8.73 11.86 2.02
CA ALA A 74 8.20 12.68 0.93
C ALA A 74 9.08 13.90 0.61
N ARG A 75 10.02 14.26 1.50
CA ARG A 75 11.04 15.30 1.27
C ARG A 75 12.24 14.79 0.47
N ASP A 76 12.43 13.48 0.35
CA ASP A 76 13.45 12.86 -0.48
C ASP A 76 12.83 12.44 -1.80
N SER A 77 13.13 13.16 -2.88
CA SER A 77 12.59 12.91 -4.21
C SER A 77 12.94 11.54 -4.79
N ARG A 78 13.91 10.83 -4.20
CA ARG A 78 14.33 9.49 -4.62
C ARG A 78 13.51 8.38 -3.97
N SER A 79 12.71 8.71 -2.95
CA SER A 79 11.96 7.71 -2.20
C SER A 79 10.75 7.17 -2.95
N GLY A 80 10.24 7.87 -3.95
CA GLY A 80 8.95 7.51 -4.57
C GLY A 80 7.75 7.79 -3.66
N VAL A 81 7.97 8.45 -2.51
CA VAL A 81 6.89 8.92 -1.63
C VAL A 81 6.61 10.38 -1.95
N SER A 82 5.33 10.71 -2.08
CA SER A 82 4.86 12.10 -2.23
C SER A 82 3.60 12.32 -1.39
N MET A 83 3.16 13.57 -1.24
CA MET A 83 1.86 13.87 -0.62
C MET A 83 0.83 14.09 -1.72
N LEU A 84 -0.34 13.47 -1.57
CA LEU A 84 -1.47 13.56 -2.49
C LEU A 84 -2.75 13.82 -1.68
N GLU A 85 -3.66 14.62 -2.22
CA GLU A 85 -5.02 14.67 -1.70
C GLU A 85 -5.79 13.46 -2.23
N ILE A 86 -6.26 12.60 -1.33
CA ILE A 86 -7.24 11.56 -1.68
C ILE A 86 -8.65 12.09 -1.47
N TRP A 87 -9.54 11.74 -2.39
CA TRP A 87 -10.97 11.95 -2.29
C TRP A 87 -11.65 10.61 -2.08
N GLN A 88 -12.22 10.45 -0.89
CA GLN A 88 -12.99 9.28 -0.50
C GLN A 88 -14.47 9.58 -0.76
N PHE A 89 -15.13 8.75 -1.56
CA PHE A 89 -16.52 8.89 -1.97
C PHE A 89 -17.37 7.70 -1.58
N THR A 90 -18.68 7.93 -1.56
CA THR A 90 -19.71 6.90 -1.63
C THR A 90 -20.80 7.29 -2.61
N ARG A 91 -21.34 6.31 -3.33
CA ARG A 91 -22.49 6.43 -4.23
C ARG A 91 -23.81 6.37 -3.44
N VAL A 92 -23.83 5.73 -2.26
CA VAL A 92 -25.03 5.56 -1.43
C VAL A 92 -24.81 5.95 0.03
N GLY A 93 -25.73 6.74 0.58
CA GLY A 93 -25.70 7.12 2.00
C GLY A 93 -24.60 8.13 2.32
N GLN A 94 -24.21 8.19 3.59
CA GLN A 94 -23.19 9.13 4.09
C GLN A 94 -21.91 8.38 4.45
N ILE A 95 -20.77 9.01 4.18
CA ILE A 95 -19.47 8.52 4.60
C ILE A 95 -18.99 9.32 5.83
N PRO A 96 -18.97 8.72 7.04
CA PRO A 96 -18.46 9.41 8.21
C PRO A 96 -16.95 9.58 8.10
N ILE A 97 -16.44 10.76 8.46
CA ILE A 97 -15.00 10.99 8.58
C ILE A 97 -14.52 10.32 9.88
N PRO A 98 -13.57 9.37 9.81
CA PRO A 98 -13.01 8.75 11.02
C PRO A 98 -12.28 9.77 11.90
N ASP A 99 -12.26 9.57 13.22
CA ASP A 99 -11.63 10.53 14.14
C ASP A 99 -10.13 10.71 13.90
N TRP A 100 -9.42 9.64 13.56
CA TRP A 100 -8.00 9.74 13.16
C TRP A 100 -7.81 10.62 11.93
N ALA A 101 -8.75 10.59 10.98
CA ALA A 101 -8.69 11.39 9.75
C ALA A 101 -9.02 12.87 10.03
N LYS A 102 -9.98 13.15 10.93
CA LYS A 102 -10.27 14.52 11.40
C LYS A 102 -9.01 15.18 11.99
N ASN A 103 -8.26 14.43 12.81
CA ASN A 103 -7.01 14.92 13.41
C ASN A 103 -5.91 15.22 12.38
N LEU A 104 -6.00 14.63 11.18
CA LEU A 104 -5.11 14.89 10.05
C LEU A 104 -5.67 15.96 9.08
N GLY A 105 -6.79 16.60 9.42
CA GLY A 105 -7.39 17.67 8.63
C GLY A 105 -8.31 17.21 7.51
N ALA A 106 -8.90 16.00 7.63
CA ALA A 106 -9.92 15.57 6.69
C ALA A 106 -11.11 16.55 6.67
N ARG A 107 -11.61 16.84 5.46
CA ARG A 107 -12.70 17.81 5.24
C ARG A 107 -13.79 17.22 4.37
N PRO A 108 -15.07 17.49 4.63
CA PRO A 108 -16.15 17.05 3.75
C PRO A 108 -16.00 17.69 2.36
N ILE A 109 -16.39 16.95 1.33
CA ILE A 109 -16.53 17.42 -0.05
C ILE A 109 -18.03 17.56 -0.33
N SER A 110 -18.46 18.75 -0.78
CA SER A 110 -19.83 18.94 -1.25
C SER A 110 -19.95 18.38 -2.67
N VAL A 111 -20.71 17.31 -2.84
CA VAL A 111 -21.10 16.82 -4.17
C VAL A 111 -22.36 17.58 -4.57
N ILE A 112 -22.19 18.74 -5.20
CA ILE A 112 -23.33 19.53 -5.69
C ILE A 112 -23.76 18.92 -7.03
N PRO A 113 -25.04 18.50 -7.19
CA PRO A 113 -25.56 18.15 -8.50
C PRO A 113 -25.33 19.32 -9.47
N SER A 114 -24.89 19.01 -10.69
CA SER A 114 -24.43 19.91 -11.75
C SER A 114 -25.38 21.08 -12.20
N GLU A 115 -26.40 21.46 -11.43
CA GLU A 115 -27.46 22.38 -11.87
C GLU A 115 -27.41 23.79 -11.24
N VAL A 116 -26.42 24.12 -10.39
CA VAL A 116 -26.31 25.47 -9.81
C VAL A 116 -25.18 26.27 -10.45
N GLU A 117 -25.50 27.05 -11.49
CA GLU A 117 -24.63 28.11 -12.00
C GLU A 117 -24.30 29.12 -10.87
N GLY A 118 -23.01 29.27 -10.53
CA GLY A 118 -22.52 30.44 -9.80
C GLY A 118 -21.75 30.22 -8.50
N SER A 119 -21.51 28.98 -8.05
CA SER A 119 -20.63 28.74 -6.87
C SER A 119 -19.20 28.34 -7.28
N LEU A 120 -18.22 28.80 -6.50
CA LEU A 120 -16.78 28.70 -6.76
C LEU A 120 -16.35 27.27 -7.13
N ARG A 121 -15.72 27.15 -8.29
CA ARG A 121 -15.49 25.93 -9.07
C ARG A 121 -14.60 24.90 -8.36
N ILE A 122 -15.22 23.87 -7.81
CA ILE A 122 -14.69 22.50 -7.90
C ILE A 122 -15.25 21.95 -9.23
N PRO A 123 -14.48 21.24 -10.09
CA PRO A 123 -15.05 20.56 -11.25
C PRO A 123 -16.26 19.76 -10.78
N ALA A 124 -17.41 19.93 -11.45
CA ALA A 124 -18.63 19.20 -11.08
C ALA A 124 -18.28 17.71 -11.04
N LEU A 125 -18.24 17.15 -9.83
CA LEU A 125 -18.04 15.72 -9.64
C LEU A 125 -19.17 15.01 -10.38
N PRO A 126 -18.90 13.88 -11.05
CA PRO A 126 -19.95 13.15 -11.73
C PRO A 126 -21.11 12.91 -10.74
N SER A 127 -22.36 13.04 -11.20
CA SER A 127 -23.59 12.91 -10.39
C SER A 127 -23.78 11.54 -9.71
N ILE A 128 -22.78 10.67 -9.85
CA ILE A 128 -22.71 9.30 -9.40
C ILE A 128 -22.30 9.19 -7.93
N PHE A 129 -21.66 10.23 -7.39
CA PHE A 129 -21.27 10.29 -5.98
C PHE A 129 -22.32 11.06 -5.19
N SER A 130 -22.56 10.64 -3.95
CA SER A 130 -23.54 11.29 -3.07
C SER A 130 -22.85 12.14 -2.00
N HIS A 131 -21.78 11.62 -1.40
CA HIS A 131 -21.00 12.28 -0.35
C HIS A 131 -19.53 11.89 -0.47
N GLY A 132 -18.66 12.73 0.07
CA GLY A 132 -17.24 12.40 0.16
C GLY A 132 -16.50 13.27 1.17
N TYR A 133 -15.24 12.93 1.39
CA TYR A 133 -14.30 13.77 2.12
C TYR A 133 -12.90 13.72 1.47
N ALA A 134 -12.16 14.80 1.64
CA ALA A 134 -10.77 14.91 1.18
C ALA A 134 -9.82 14.76 2.37
N LEU A 135 -8.67 14.13 2.14
CA LEU A 135 -7.56 14.06 3.10
C LEU A 135 -6.22 14.07 2.38
N ASN A 136 -5.24 14.80 2.92
CA ASN A 136 -3.87 14.77 2.40
C ASN A 136 -3.08 13.62 3.05
N VAL A 137 -2.62 12.68 2.22
CA VAL A 137 -1.95 11.45 2.64
C VAL A 137 -0.70 11.16 1.81
N PRO A 138 0.25 10.37 2.34
CA PRO A 138 1.34 9.83 1.54
C PRO A 138 0.83 8.93 0.41
N LEU A 139 1.23 9.23 -0.82
CA LEU A 139 1.24 8.33 -1.96
C LEU A 139 2.59 7.62 -1.99
N ILE A 140 2.59 6.30 -2.22
CA ILE A 140 3.80 5.49 -2.30
C ILE A 140 3.84 4.84 -3.69
N ASP A 141 4.71 5.36 -4.55
CA ASP A 141 4.98 4.76 -5.85
C ASP A 141 5.84 3.51 -5.68
N THR A 142 5.19 2.34 -5.68
CA THR A 142 5.83 1.04 -5.42
C THR A 142 6.88 0.67 -6.48
N THR A 143 6.82 1.28 -7.67
CA THR A 143 7.83 1.10 -8.74
C THR A 143 9.16 1.76 -8.42
N ILE A 144 9.18 2.68 -7.44
CA ILE A 144 10.37 3.42 -7.00
C ILE A 144 10.71 3.06 -5.54
N TYR A 145 9.70 2.98 -4.68
CA TYR A 145 9.89 2.87 -3.24
C TYR A 145 10.56 1.56 -2.79
N LEU A 146 10.26 0.43 -3.44
CA LEU A 146 10.87 -0.85 -3.07
C LEU A 146 12.37 -0.86 -3.39
N ASP A 147 12.76 -0.33 -4.55
CA ASP A 147 14.17 -0.18 -4.92
C ASP A 147 14.86 0.84 -4.01
N TYR A 148 14.19 1.93 -3.64
CA TYR A 148 14.70 2.87 -2.64
C TYR A 148 15.01 2.18 -1.31
N LEU A 149 14.10 1.35 -0.80
CA LEU A 149 14.31 0.60 0.44
C LEU A 149 15.43 -0.44 0.31
N ALA A 150 15.46 -1.21 -0.78
CA ALA A 150 16.53 -2.18 -1.04
C ALA A 150 17.90 -1.49 -1.12
N ASN A 151 18.01 -0.36 -1.81
CA ASN A 151 19.23 0.43 -1.86
C ASN A 151 19.62 0.99 -0.49
N ARG A 152 18.65 1.48 0.30
CA ARG A 152 18.92 1.94 1.67
C ARG A 152 19.44 0.80 2.55
N PHE A 153 18.86 -0.39 2.42
CA PHE A 153 19.29 -1.59 3.14
C PHE A 153 20.73 -1.99 2.76
N HIS A 154 21.04 -2.06 1.46
CA HIS A 154 22.39 -2.34 0.99
C HIS A 154 23.41 -1.29 1.43
N ASN A 155 23.05 0.00 1.37
CA ASN A 155 23.90 1.09 1.86
C ASN A 155 24.16 1.03 3.38
N ALA A 156 23.26 0.40 4.14
CA ALA A 156 23.45 0.13 5.56
C ALA A 156 24.32 -1.13 5.82
N GLY A 157 24.75 -1.84 4.78
CA GLY A 157 25.58 -3.04 4.84
C GLY A 157 24.81 -4.36 4.84
N GLY A 158 23.50 -4.33 4.56
CA GLY A 158 22.66 -5.52 4.50
C GLY A 158 22.82 -6.31 3.19
N THR A 159 22.61 -7.63 3.27
CA THR A 159 22.66 -8.54 2.12
C THR A 159 21.28 -9.13 1.85
N ILE A 160 20.88 -9.22 0.57
CA ILE A 160 19.67 -9.94 0.16
C ILE A 160 20.14 -11.19 -0.58
N GLU A 161 19.74 -12.36 -0.10
CA GLU A 161 20.02 -13.66 -0.71
C GLU A 161 18.75 -14.24 -1.33
N SER A 162 18.87 -14.68 -2.57
CA SER A 162 17.80 -15.40 -3.23
C SER A 162 17.69 -16.80 -2.64
N ALA A 163 16.63 -17.03 -1.87
CA ALA A 163 16.38 -18.29 -1.19
C ALA A 163 14.89 -18.48 -0.96
N HIS A 164 14.37 -19.65 -1.34
CA HIS A 164 13.05 -20.10 -0.94
C HIS A 164 13.18 -20.98 0.30
N THR A 165 12.34 -20.74 1.29
CA THR A 165 12.40 -21.44 2.58
C THR A 165 11.00 -21.90 2.98
N ASN A 166 10.84 -23.20 3.17
CA ASN A 166 9.57 -23.78 3.62
C ASN A 166 9.48 -23.90 5.14
N LYS A 167 10.62 -23.79 5.83
CA LYS A 167 10.76 -24.03 7.26
C LYS A 167 11.84 -23.14 7.86
N VAL A 168 11.55 -22.53 9.01
CA VAL A 168 12.51 -21.64 9.70
C VAL A 168 13.83 -22.35 10.01
N GLU A 169 13.81 -23.68 10.21
CA GLU A 169 15.00 -24.48 10.49
C GLU A 169 16.00 -24.58 9.33
N GLU A 170 15.61 -24.17 8.11
CA GLU A 170 16.50 -24.10 6.94
C GLU A 170 17.40 -22.86 6.99
N ILE A 171 17.06 -21.87 7.81
CA ILE A 171 17.91 -20.69 8.05
C ILE A 171 19.12 -21.10 8.90
N PRO A 172 20.34 -20.66 8.56
CA PRO A 172 21.55 -20.92 9.35
C PRO A 172 21.36 -20.62 10.85
N ARG A 173 21.90 -21.49 11.71
CA ARG A 173 21.72 -21.38 13.18
C ARG A 173 22.63 -20.35 13.85
N ASP A 174 23.45 -19.66 13.09
CA ASP A 174 24.41 -18.65 13.53
C ASP A 174 23.86 -17.21 13.53
N PHE A 175 22.57 -17.06 13.22
CA PHE A 175 21.80 -15.83 13.47
C PHE A 175 21.25 -15.79 14.90
N ASP A 176 21.33 -14.63 15.56
CA ASP A 176 20.84 -14.44 16.92
C ASP A 176 19.32 -14.23 16.96
N VAL A 177 18.75 -13.65 15.89
CA VAL A 177 17.32 -13.35 15.75
C VAL A 177 16.87 -13.69 14.33
N ILE A 178 15.66 -14.25 14.23
CA ILE A 178 14.95 -14.45 12.97
C ILE A 178 13.67 -13.60 12.99
N VAL A 179 13.47 -12.81 11.93
CA VAL A 179 12.28 -11.98 11.73
C VAL A 179 11.49 -12.56 10.57
N ASN A 180 10.29 -13.06 10.85
CA ASN A 180 9.39 -13.58 9.82
C ASN A 180 8.59 -12.44 9.18
N CYS A 181 8.89 -12.10 7.92
CA CYS A 181 8.22 -11.09 7.11
C CYS A 181 7.61 -11.68 5.83
N THR A 182 7.22 -12.96 5.84
CA THR A 182 6.76 -13.69 4.65
C THR A 182 5.32 -13.39 4.21
N GLY A 183 4.60 -12.53 4.93
CA GLY A 183 3.20 -12.18 4.62
C GLY A 183 2.33 -13.44 4.57
N ILE A 184 1.59 -13.64 3.48
CA ILE A 184 0.75 -14.83 3.28
C ILE A 184 1.54 -16.15 3.30
N GLY A 185 2.84 -16.11 2.98
CA GLY A 185 3.72 -17.29 3.07
C GLY A 185 3.89 -17.81 4.51
N ALA A 186 3.59 -17.00 5.53
CA ALA A 186 3.62 -17.42 6.93
C ALA A 186 2.60 -18.54 7.23
N ARG A 187 1.56 -18.68 6.41
CA ARG A 187 0.61 -19.79 6.51
C ARG A 187 1.31 -21.14 6.41
N GLU A 188 2.32 -21.26 5.57
CA GLU A 188 3.12 -22.47 5.41
C GLU A 188 4.33 -22.47 6.34
N LEU A 189 5.12 -21.39 6.30
CA LEU A 189 6.38 -21.28 7.05
C LEU A 189 6.18 -21.37 8.57
N ALA A 190 5.14 -20.71 9.10
CA ALA A 190 4.83 -20.64 10.53
C ALA A 190 3.58 -21.45 10.91
N ARG A 191 2.96 -22.15 9.95
CA ARG A 191 1.72 -22.93 10.13
C ARG A 191 0.55 -22.10 10.66
N ASP A 192 0.48 -20.84 10.25
CA ASP A 192 -0.59 -19.94 10.64
C ASP A 192 -1.83 -20.15 9.76
N SER A 193 -2.71 -21.05 10.18
CA SER A 193 -3.93 -21.40 9.44
C SER A 193 -5.01 -20.31 9.46
N GLU A 194 -4.82 -19.23 10.22
CA GLU A 194 -5.76 -18.10 10.24
C GLU A 194 -5.55 -17.15 9.06
N LEU A 195 -4.42 -17.27 8.35
CA LEU A 195 -4.12 -16.43 7.19
C LEU A 195 -4.90 -16.85 5.93
N GLU A 196 -5.64 -15.90 5.37
CA GLU A 196 -6.44 -16.06 4.16
C GLU A 196 -5.91 -15.17 3.01
N PRO A 197 -5.76 -15.71 1.78
CA PRO A 197 -5.30 -14.93 0.64
C PRO A 197 -6.45 -14.13 0.02
N HIS A 198 -6.41 -12.80 0.19
CA HIS A 198 -7.29 -11.88 -0.50
C HIS A 198 -6.66 -11.40 -1.81
N ARG A 199 -7.17 -11.90 -2.94
CA ARG A 199 -6.75 -11.55 -4.29
C ARG A 199 -7.31 -10.19 -4.70
N GLY A 200 -6.42 -9.23 -4.89
CA GLY A 200 -6.71 -7.94 -5.52
C GLY A 200 -6.12 -7.84 -6.92
N GLN A 201 -6.95 -7.68 -7.93
CA GLN A 201 -6.52 -7.32 -9.28
C GLN A 201 -6.63 -5.82 -9.48
N VAL A 202 -5.59 -5.25 -10.09
CA VAL A 202 -5.51 -3.85 -10.53
C VAL A 202 -5.21 -3.80 -12.03
N VAL A 203 -5.46 -2.65 -12.64
CA VAL A 203 -5.12 -2.34 -14.02
C VAL A 203 -4.21 -1.12 -14.03
N ILE A 204 -3.04 -1.25 -14.66
CA ILE A 204 -2.13 -0.12 -14.86
C ILE A 204 -2.50 0.56 -16.18
N VAL A 205 -2.81 1.86 -16.10
CA VAL A 205 -3.16 2.67 -17.28
C VAL A 205 -2.14 3.80 -17.46
N PRO A 206 -2.00 4.37 -18.68
CA PRO A 206 -1.15 5.54 -18.88
C PRO A 206 -1.47 6.67 -17.89
N LYS A 207 -0.46 7.47 -17.56
CA LYS A 207 -0.62 8.59 -16.63
C LYS A 207 -1.81 9.46 -17.02
N LEU A 208 -2.71 9.66 -16.07
CA LEU A 208 -3.84 10.56 -16.18
C LEU A 208 -3.51 11.91 -15.54
N ASP A 209 -4.13 12.97 -16.03
CA ASP A 209 -4.05 14.32 -15.46
C ASP A 209 -5.00 14.44 -14.25
N LEU A 210 -4.77 13.60 -13.24
CA LEU A 210 -5.49 13.61 -11.97
C LEU A 210 -4.62 14.29 -10.91
N ALA A 211 -5.13 15.38 -10.34
CA ALA A 211 -4.49 16.07 -9.23
C ALA A 211 -4.72 15.37 -7.88
N GLN A 212 -5.68 14.44 -7.81
CA GLN A 212 -6.09 13.73 -6.60
C GLN A 212 -6.17 12.22 -6.85
N GLY A 213 -6.02 11.45 -5.79
CA GLY A 213 -6.41 10.04 -5.78
C GLY A 213 -7.91 9.95 -5.55
N ILE A 214 -8.61 9.13 -6.32
CA ILE A 214 -10.06 8.94 -6.17
C ILE A 214 -10.29 7.54 -5.63
N VAL A 215 -11.09 7.41 -4.58
CA VAL A 215 -11.48 6.14 -3.98
C VAL A 215 -12.98 6.17 -3.71
N CYS A 216 -13.68 5.12 -4.12
CA CYS A 216 -15.09 4.89 -3.86
C CYS A 216 -15.25 3.50 -3.28
N ASP A 217 -15.54 3.45 -1.99
CA ASP A 217 -15.45 2.26 -1.15
C ASP A 217 -16.79 1.52 -0.97
N ASP A 218 -17.71 1.70 -1.92
CA ASP A 218 -18.91 0.90 -2.03
C ASP A 218 -18.86 -0.01 -3.26
N ALA A 219 -19.59 -1.13 -3.21
CA ALA A 219 -19.59 -2.08 -4.30
C ALA A 219 -20.24 -1.48 -5.57
N PRO A 220 -19.59 -1.59 -6.74
CA PRO A 220 -18.25 -2.15 -6.97
C PRO A 220 -17.13 -1.19 -6.54
N LEU A 221 -16.14 -1.71 -5.80
CA LEU A 221 -14.97 -0.94 -5.33
C LEU A 221 -14.27 -0.29 -6.52
N MET A 222 -14.00 1.00 -6.41
CA MET A 222 -13.28 1.76 -7.43
C MET A 222 -12.19 2.60 -6.77
N TYR A 223 -11.00 2.60 -7.35
CA TYR A 223 -10.00 3.63 -7.08
C TYR A 223 -9.14 3.92 -8.30
N ALA A 224 -8.72 5.18 -8.41
CA ALA A 224 -7.75 5.68 -9.38
C ALA A 224 -6.65 6.42 -8.63
N ILE A 225 -5.44 5.85 -8.63
CA ILE A 225 -4.29 6.36 -7.87
C ILE A 225 -3.19 6.81 -8.83
N PRO A 226 -2.98 8.13 -8.98
CA PRO A 226 -2.04 8.68 -9.96
C PRO A 226 -0.59 8.63 -9.47
N ARG A 227 0.13 7.55 -9.79
CA ARG A 227 1.59 7.41 -9.55
C ARG A 227 2.43 8.35 -10.42
N THR A 228 3.75 8.28 -10.32
CA THR A 228 4.65 9.21 -11.03
C THR A 228 4.52 9.08 -12.54
N HIS A 229 4.47 7.86 -13.06
CA HIS A 229 4.54 7.58 -14.50
C HIS A 229 3.28 6.93 -15.09
N ASP A 230 2.34 6.53 -14.24
CA ASP A 230 1.12 5.84 -14.64
C ASP A 230 -0.01 6.11 -13.64
N CYS A 231 -1.16 5.46 -13.82
CA CYS A 231 -2.24 5.45 -12.86
C CYS A 231 -2.66 4.01 -12.56
N VAL A 232 -2.91 3.71 -11.29
CA VAL A 232 -3.43 2.40 -10.87
C VAL A 232 -4.93 2.50 -10.75
N PHE A 233 -5.64 1.72 -11.56
CA PHE A 233 -7.06 1.46 -11.40
C PHE A 233 -7.29 0.18 -10.61
N GLY A 234 -8.19 0.22 -9.65
CA GLY A 234 -8.63 -0.99 -8.95
C GLY A 234 -10.03 -0.85 -8.37
N GLY A 235 -10.53 -1.88 -7.70
CA GLY A 235 -9.90 -3.20 -7.59
C GLY A 235 -10.89 -4.28 -7.21
N THR A 236 -10.43 -5.53 -7.27
CA THR A 236 -11.17 -6.68 -6.74
C THR A 236 -10.76 -6.98 -5.31
N ASN A 237 -11.57 -7.75 -4.60
CA ASN A 237 -11.20 -8.42 -3.36
C ASN A 237 -11.94 -9.75 -3.28
N SER A 238 -11.24 -10.86 -3.47
CA SER A 238 -11.83 -12.20 -3.39
C SER A 238 -10.84 -13.20 -2.80
N ILE A 239 -11.36 -14.20 -2.08
CA ILE A 239 -10.53 -15.25 -1.49
C ILE A 239 -10.02 -16.16 -2.61
N SER A 240 -8.72 -16.08 -2.91
CA SER A 240 -8.10 -16.87 -3.97
C SER A 240 -6.57 -16.78 -3.94
N GLU A 241 -5.92 -17.88 -4.30
CA GLU A 241 -4.46 -17.93 -4.51
C GLU A 241 -4.07 -17.73 -5.98
N ASN A 242 -5.05 -17.63 -6.89
CA ASN A 242 -4.78 -17.53 -8.31
C ASN A 242 -4.17 -16.17 -8.67
N ARG A 243 -2.88 -16.16 -8.99
CA ARG A 243 -2.15 -14.95 -9.38
C ARG A 243 -2.41 -14.51 -10.84
N ALA A 244 -3.04 -15.34 -11.67
CA ALA A 244 -3.30 -15.00 -13.06
C ALA A 244 -4.35 -13.87 -13.18
N PRO A 245 -4.15 -12.88 -14.07
CA PRO A 245 -5.14 -11.84 -14.31
C PRO A 245 -6.38 -12.40 -15.02
N SER A 246 -7.55 -11.86 -14.65
CA SER A 246 -8.86 -12.16 -15.25
C SER A 246 -9.23 -11.05 -16.24
N ALA A 247 -9.51 -11.42 -17.49
CA ALA A 247 -9.95 -10.47 -18.50
C ALA A 247 -11.32 -9.83 -18.17
N ALA A 248 -12.19 -10.57 -17.47
CA ALA A 248 -13.46 -10.07 -16.99
C ALA A 248 -13.26 -9.00 -15.91
N ASP A 249 -12.38 -9.26 -14.94
CA ASP A 249 -12.04 -8.29 -13.88
C ASP A 249 -11.39 -7.04 -14.48
N THR A 250 -10.48 -7.19 -15.45
CA THR A 250 -9.87 -6.06 -16.18
C THR A 250 -10.93 -5.19 -16.85
N THR A 251 -11.87 -5.81 -17.56
CA THR A 251 -12.96 -5.09 -18.25
C THR A 251 -13.84 -4.34 -17.26
N ALA A 252 -14.19 -4.98 -16.13
CA ALA A 252 -15.00 -4.38 -15.09
C ALA A 252 -14.30 -3.19 -14.41
N ILE A 253 -13.02 -3.34 -14.02
CA ILE A 253 -12.23 -2.28 -13.40
C ILE A 253 -12.12 -1.06 -14.32
N VAL A 254 -11.78 -1.28 -15.60
CA VAL A 254 -11.66 -0.18 -16.58
C VAL A 254 -13.00 0.49 -16.82
N SER A 255 -14.08 -0.29 -16.98
CA SER A 255 -15.42 0.27 -17.19
C SER A 255 -15.90 1.11 -16.02
N GLU A 256 -15.62 0.68 -14.78
CA GLU A 256 -16.02 1.41 -13.59
C GLU A 256 -15.18 2.68 -13.46
N CYS A 257 -13.85 2.59 -13.48
CA CYS A 257 -12.95 3.73 -13.26
C CYS A 257 -13.02 4.83 -14.34
N CYS A 258 -13.45 4.50 -15.57
CA CYS A 258 -13.59 5.46 -16.67
C CYS A 258 -14.92 6.22 -16.69
N ARG A 259 -15.86 5.90 -15.79
CA ARG A 259 -17.20 6.50 -15.73
C ARG A 259 -17.20 7.85 -15.04
#